data_AF-A0A316DMS5-F1
#
_entry.id   AF-A0A316DMS5-F1
#
_cell.length_a   1.000
_cell.length_b   1.000
_cell.length_c   1.000
_cell.angle_alpha   90.00
_cell.angle_beta   90.00
_cell.angle_gamma   90.00
#
_symmetry.space_group_name_H-M   'P 1'
#
loop_
_entity.id
_entity.type
_entity.pdbx_description
1 polymer ?
#
loop_
_entity_poly.entity_id
_entity_poly.type
_entity_poly.pdbx_seq_one_letter_code
_entity_poly.pdbx_strand_id
1 'polypeptide(L)' 'MKLNLLSCDAQRPDKRAIANCIAEISSNMNGLLSNELTDILLEGDSVDIEIEDKNSGSALRALRKLSIDYEIIE' A
#
# COMPACT_ATOMS: atom_id res chain seq x y z
N MET A 1 -12.70 -2.51 -3.65
CA MET A 1 -12.13 -3.55 -2.76
C MET A 1 -11.25 -2.86 -1.73
N LYS A 2 -11.33 -3.25 -0.48
CA LYS A 2 -10.55 -2.70 0.64
C LYS A 2 -9.44 -3.66 1.02
N LEU A 3 -8.23 -3.11 1.18
CA LEU A 3 -7.03 -3.83 1.59
C LEU A 3 -6.54 -3.28 2.92
N ASN A 4 -6.15 -4.17 3.83
CA ASN A 4 -5.34 -3.83 4.99
C ASN A 4 -3.87 -4.12 4.67
N LEU A 5 -2.98 -3.14 4.74
CA LEU A 5 -1.55 -3.35 4.63
C LEU A 5 -0.99 -3.60 6.02
N LEU A 6 -0.41 -4.78 6.24
CA LEU A 6 -0.03 -5.27 7.56
C LEU A 6 1.40 -4.86 7.94
N SER A 7 2.35 -5.11 7.03
CA SER A 7 3.77 -4.87 7.27
C SER A 7 4.55 -4.80 5.95
N CYS A 8 5.79 -4.33 6.03
CA CYS A 8 6.74 -4.36 4.93
C CYS A 8 7.99 -5.17 5.33
N ASP A 9 8.19 -6.33 4.70
CA ASP A 9 9.28 -7.25 4.99
C ASP A 9 10.54 -6.98 4.15
N ALA A 10 10.55 -5.87 3.39
CA ALA A 10 11.70 -5.49 2.59
C ALA A 10 12.91 -5.18 3.48
N GLN A 11 14.07 -5.80 3.20
CA GLN A 11 15.32 -5.54 3.94
C GLN A 11 15.72 -4.04 3.94
N ARG A 12 15.37 -3.33 2.87
CA ARG A 12 15.54 -1.88 2.73
C ARG A 12 14.28 -1.32 2.06
N PRO A 13 13.27 -0.92 2.84
CA PRO A 13 12.02 -0.43 2.28
C PRO A 13 12.25 0.89 1.55
N ASP A 14 11.89 0.93 0.26
CA ASP A 14 11.93 2.15 -0.52
C ASP A 14 10.65 2.96 -0.26
N LYS A 15 10.73 3.87 0.72
CA LYS A 15 9.64 4.77 1.10
C LYS A 15 8.98 5.45 -0.09
N ARG A 16 9.76 5.89 -1.08
CA ARG A 16 9.24 6.62 -2.23
C ARG A 16 8.45 5.69 -3.15
N ALA A 17 8.98 4.49 -3.40
CA ALA A 17 8.28 3.50 -4.21
C ALA A 17 6.98 3.03 -3.54
N ILE A 18 6.98 2.86 -2.21
CA ILE A 18 5.79 2.47 -1.44
C ILE A 18 4.73 3.57 -1.48
N ALA A 19 5.10 4.82 -1.17
CA ALA A 19 4.17 5.95 -1.20
C ALA A 19 3.57 6.16 -2.59
N ASN A 20 4.38 6.09 -3.64
CA ASN A 20 3.88 6.18 -5.01
C ASN A 20 2.94 5.02 -5.36
N CYS A 21 3.29 3.80 -4.97
CA CYS A 21 2.44 2.64 -5.19
C CYS A 21 1.07 2.80 -4.51
N ILE A 22 1.06 3.21 -3.25
CA ILE A 22 -0.17 3.47 -2.50
C ILE A 22 -1.02 4.56 -3.19
N ALA A 23 -0.39 5.65 -3.63
CA ALA A 23 -1.06 6.74 -4.33
C ALA A 23 -1.67 6.29 -5.67
N GLU A 24 -0.99 5.43 -6.41
CA GLU A 24 -1.41 4.96 -7.73
C GLU A 24 -2.56 3.94 -7.67
N ILE A 25 -2.56 3.06 -6.67
CA ILE A 25 -3.52 1.95 -6.61
C ILE A 25 -4.81 2.33 -5.88
N SER A 26 -4.78 3.38 -5.08
CA SER A 26 -5.91 3.78 -4.25
C SER A 26 -6.91 4.66 -5.01
N SER A 27 -8.20 4.47 -4.72
CA SER A 27 -9.31 5.12 -5.45
C SER A 27 -9.46 6.61 -5.17
N ASN A 28 -8.90 7.13 -4.07
CA ASN A 28 -9.16 8.49 -3.62
C ASN A 28 -8.04 9.08 -2.75
N MET A 29 -6.80 8.62 -2.92
CA MET A 29 -5.70 9.06 -2.06
C MET A 29 -4.78 10.04 -2.78
N ASN A 30 -4.30 11.03 -2.02
CA ASN A 30 -3.42 12.07 -2.51
C ASN A 30 -1.96 11.76 -2.12
N GLY A 31 -0.99 12.31 -2.85
CA GLY A 31 0.43 12.00 -2.63
C GLY A 31 0.92 12.29 -1.20
N LEU A 32 0.37 13.30 -0.52
CA LEU A 32 0.70 13.59 0.88
C LEU A 32 0.23 12.49 1.84
N LEU A 33 -1.05 12.09 1.76
CA LEU A 33 -1.62 11.02 2.57
C LEU A 33 -0.89 9.70 2.34
N SER A 34 -0.45 9.44 1.11
CA SER A 34 0.29 8.24 0.75
C SER A 34 1.65 8.16 1.45
N ASN A 35 2.32 9.29 1.65
CA ASN A 35 3.56 9.35 2.41
C ASN A 35 3.31 9.10 3.91
N GLU A 36 2.28 9.72 4.48
CA GLU A 36 1.91 9.51 5.89
C GLU A 36 1.58 8.04 6.17
N LEU A 37 0.76 7.40 5.32
CA LEU A 37 0.45 5.97 5.46
C LEU A 37 1.68 5.09 5.29
N THR A 38 2.62 5.47 4.42
CA THR A 38 3.88 4.74 4.25
C THR A 38 4.73 4.82 5.51
N ASP A 39 4.80 5.99 6.13
CA ASP A 39 5.54 6.15 7.38
C ASP A 39 4.91 5.31 8.50
N ILE A 40 3.58 5.33 8.64
CA ILE A 40 2.84 4.49 9.60
C ILE A 40 3.12 2.99 9.36
N LEU A 41 3.04 2.54 8.10
CA LEU A 41 3.32 1.13 7.74
C LEU A 41 4.75 0.70 8.11
N LEU A 42 5.72 1.60 7.95
CA LEU A 42 7.13 1.32 8.25
C LEU A 42 7.47 1.46 9.73
N GLU A 43 6.64 2.16 10.50
CA GLU A 43 6.69 2.16 11.96
C GLU A 43 6.13 0.85 12.55
N GLY A 44 5.44 0.05 11.74
CA GLY A 44 4.92 -1.28 12.10
C GLY A 44 3.42 -1.31 12.36
N ASP A 45 2.72 -0.22 12.07
CA ASP A 45 1.28 -0.12 12.22
C ASP A 45 0.57 -0.45 10.89
N SER A 46 -0.56 -1.17 10.99
CA SER A 46 -1.33 -1.54 9.81
C SER A 46 -2.11 -0.34 9.25
N VAL A 47 -2.20 -0.23 7.93
CA VAL A 47 -2.95 0.84 7.26
C VAL A 47 -3.97 0.31 6.27
N ASP A 48 -5.17 0.88 6.32
CA ASP A 48 -6.25 0.53 5.40
C ASP A 48 -6.23 1.41 4.15
N ILE A 49 -6.37 0.78 2.98
CA ILE A 49 -6.50 1.48 1.70
C ILE A 49 -7.68 0.92 0.90
N GLU A 50 -8.34 1.78 0.14
CA GLU A 50 -9.40 1.39 -0.78
C GLU A 50 -8.88 1.43 -2.21
N ILE A 51 -9.08 0.35 -2.97
CA ILE A 51 -8.62 0.20 -4.35
C ILE A 51 -9.79 -0.01 -5.31
N GLU A 52 -9.66 0.55 -6.51
CA GLU A 52 -10.65 0.34 -7.58
C GLU A 52 -10.55 -1.08 -8.15
N ASP A 53 -11.70 -1.72 -8.32
CA ASP A 53 -11.80 -3.13 -8.71
C ASP A 53 -11.18 -3.41 -10.10
N LYS A 54 -11.24 -2.43 -11.00
CA LYS A 54 -10.66 -2.50 -12.34
C LYS A 54 -9.15 -2.70 -12.37
N ASN A 55 -8.43 -2.30 -11.31
CA ASN A 55 -6.97 -2.31 -11.23
C ASN A 55 -6.43 -3.23 -10.12
N SER A 56 -7.28 -4.08 -9.53
CA SER A 56 -6.92 -4.99 -8.44
C SER A 56 -5.73 -5.90 -8.80
N GLY A 57 -5.73 -6.50 -9.99
CA GLY A 57 -4.64 -7.40 -10.42
C GLY A 57 -3.26 -6.74 -10.50
N SER A 58 -3.17 -5.51 -11.01
CA SER A 58 -1.92 -4.74 -11.05
C SER A 58 -1.52 -4.25 -9.67
N ALA A 59 -2.48 -3.83 -8.84
CA ALA A 59 -2.24 -3.36 -7.48
C ALA A 59 -1.64 -4.47 -6.60
N LEU A 60 -2.26 -5.65 -6.58
CA LEU A 60 -1.78 -6.81 -5.82
C LEU A 60 -0.40 -7.29 -6.30
N ARG A 61 -0.06 -7.06 -7.56
CA ARG A 61 1.29 -7.34 -8.08
C ARG A 61 2.31 -6.29 -7.61
N ALA A 62 1.93 -5.02 -7.56
CA ALA A 62 2.81 -3.96 -7.09
C ALA A 62 3.15 -4.12 -5.60
N LEU A 63 2.15 -4.42 -4.76
CA LEU A 63 2.35 -4.71 -3.33
C LEU A 63 3.33 -5.87 -3.11
N ARG A 64 3.17 -6.99 -3.83
CA ARG A 64 4.11 -8.12 -3.77
C ARG A 64 5.53 -7.77 -4.17
N LYS A 65 5.72 -6.91 -5.18
CA LYS A 65 7.08 -6.47 -5.58
C LYS A 65 7.76 -5.64 -4.50
N LEU A 66 6.99 -4.91 -3.71
CA LEU A 66 7.47 -4.10 -2.60
C LEU A 66 7.59 -4.89 -1.28
N SER A 67 7.29 -6.19 -1.29
CA SER A 67 7.27 -7.04 -0.10
C SER A 67 6.36 -6.48 1.00
N ILE A 68 5.18 -5.99 0.58
CA ILE A 68 4.13 -5.53 1.50
C ILE A 68 3.14 -6.66 1.69
N ASP A 69 2.95 -7.06 2.95
CA ASP A 69 1.91 -7.99 3.34
C ASP A 69 0.58 -7.28 3.42
N TYR A 70 -0.46 -7.92 2.88
CA TYR A 70 -1.80 -7.36 2.84
C TYR A 70 -2.86 -8.42 3.08
N GLU A 71 -3.99 -7.97 3.61
CA GLU A 71 -5.21 -8.74 3.78
C GLU A 71 -6.34 -8.08 2.98
N ILE A 72 -7.10 -8.90 2.25
CA ILE A 72 -8.31 -8.44 1.54
C ILE A 72 -9.46 -8.53 2.52
N ILE A 73 -10.09 -7.40 2.83
CA ILE A 73 -11.14 -7.34 3.85
C ILE A 73 -12.53 -7.41 3.20
N GLU A 74 -12.78 -6.67 2.10
CA GLU A 74 -14.04 -6.73 1.30
C GLU A 74 -13.93 -6.04 -0.07
#